data_AF-A0A095ZF20-F1
#
_entry.id   AF-A0A095ZF20-F1
#
_cell.length_a   1.000
_cell.length_b   1.000
_cell.length_c   1.000
_cell.angle_alpha   90.00
_cell.angle_beta   90.00
_cell.angle_gamma   90.00
#
_symmetry.space_group_name_H-M   'P 1'
#
loop_
_entity.id
_entity.type
_entity.pdbx_description
1 polymer ?
#
loop_
_entity_poly.entity_id
_entity_poly.type
_entity_poly.pdbx_seq_one_letter_code
_entity_poly.pdbx_strand_id
1 'polypeptide(L)'
;MSTKKKAKKSRMIEKIIENFAICSSFEELNLEPKPGLVTPTSKGSHKDMDYEIMKAGIESLVGYYSEAFSYGFLGESFNSLRRLGLLFEREMYKKTSGINTHLGSIFSLGILVFLVGRIKRKCLVINSENFHELIKKELESDEFRVLLKEGNFGARAEVISGYENTFKYLGLDLTTRLLYLINNVSDTNVIRRGGVKNAAEFKNLAAQAVSSGDLKEISKFAIEKNISPGGAADILINSIFIEKVLDFEQERRENYFKEKLSHNDEMFEKTTGRSVAVLSLVVPGIEKDMKFFREFFEREYAKLKKFLNLEAEEIIFSKFGYYGIFPICKSEKELEDLKRKTVEIEKAGLIDIDIYFEGKPISRRDIGSPERKCLICENRAKDCYVSNAHGKSELLDRAITIMRNS
;
A
#
# COMPACT_ATOMS: atom_id res chain seq x y z
N MET A 1 31.88 -26.05 0.30
CA MET A 1 30.70 -26.13 1.19
C MET A 1 29.78 -24.97 0.87
N SER A 2 28.58 -25.27 0.39
CA SER A 2 27.57 -24.29 -0.02
C SER A 2 27.00 -23.56 1.21
N THR A 3 27.53 -22.39 1.54
CA THR A 3 26.88 -21.46 2.46
C THR A 3 25.54 -21.05 1.85
N LYS A 4 24.43 -21.39 2.52
CA LYS A 4 23.09 -20.95 2.11
C LYS A 4 23.06 -19.42 2.11
N LYS A 5 23.02 -18.83 0.92
CA LYS A 5 22.73 -17.41 0.69
C LYS A 5 21.40 -17.05 1.34
N LYS A 6 21.36 -16.03 2.19
CA LYS A 6 20.12 -15.54 2.80
C LYS A 6 19.86 -14.13 2.31
N ALA A 7 18.80 -13.95 1.51
CA ALA A 7 18.28 -12.63 1.24
C ALA A 7 17.60 -12.10 2.51
N LYS A 8 18.03 -10.95 3.02
CA LYS A 8 17.35 -10.23 4.09
C LYS A 8 16.23 -9.40 3.44
N LYS A 9 14.97 -9.72 3.74
CA LYS A 9 13.79 -9.10 3.11
C LYS A 9 12.95 -8.37 4.15
N SER A 10 12.72 -7.06 3.96
CA SER A 10 11.60 -6.37 4.59
C SER A 10 10.26 -6.80 3.98
N ARG A 11 9.15 -6.49 4.65
CA ARG A 11 7.82 -6.63 4.04
C ARG A 11 7.63 -5.49 3.02
N MET A 12 7.18 -5.84 1.81
CA MET A 12 6.89 -4.87 0.76
C MET A 12 5.68 -4.03 1.16
N ILE A 13 5.67 -2.75 0.78
CA ILE A 13 4.63 -1.81 1.20
C ILE A 13 3.22 -2.27 0.78
N GLU A 14 3.06 -2.83 -0.43
CA GLU A 14 1.78 -3.34 -0.90
C GLU A 14 1.25 -4.50 -0.03
N LYS A 15 2.16 -5.29 0.59
CA LYS A 15 1.78 -6.36 1.52
C LYS A 15 1.46 -5.83 2.92
N ILE A 16 2.10 -4.75 3.34
CA ILE A 16 1.75 -4.06 4.58
C ILE A 16 0.34 -3.45 4.47
N ILE A 17 0.07 -2.73 3.38
CA ILE A 17 -1.24 -2.12 3.12
C ILE A 17 -2.35 -3.17 2.97
N GLU A 18 -2.07 -4.27 2.28
CA GLU A 18 -3.00 -5.42 2.23
C GLU A 18 -3.31 -5.98 3.61
N ASN A 19 -2.29 -6.14 4.45
CA ASN A 19 -2.50 -6.61 5.81
C ASN A 19 -3.39 -5.65 6.61
N PHE A 20 -3.25 -4.33 6.44
CA PHE A 20 -4.15 -3.37 7.07
C PHE A 20 -5.59 -3.54 6.61
N ALA A 21 -5.84 -3.70 5.31
CA ALA A 21 -7.18 -3.89 4.77
C ALA A 21 -7.83 -5.20 5.26
N ILE A 22 -7.07 -6.30 5.26
CA ILE A 22 -7.54 -7.61 5.74
C ILE A 22 -7.79 -7.58 7.26
N CYS A 23 -6.86 -7.06 8.05
CA CYS A 23 -7.04 -6.93 9.50
C CYS A 23 -8.22 -6.02 9.84
N SER A 24 -8.44 -4.92 9.09
CA SER A 24 -9.61 -4.05 9.31
C SER A 24 -10.93 -4.77 9.07
N SER A 25 -10.98 -5.65 8.07
CA SER A 25 -12.16 -6.49 7.81
C SER A 25 -12.39 -7.50 8.92
N PHE A 26 -11.33 -8.11 9.46
CA PHE A 26 -11.44 -9.02 10.60
C PHE A 26 -11.79 -8.30 11.90
N GLU A 27 -11.26 -7.10 12.16
CA GLU A 27 -11.59 -6.30 13.33
C GLU A 27 -13.05 -5.87 13.31
N GLU A 28 -13.58 -5.50 12.14
CA GLU A 28 -15.02 -5.33 11.98
C GLU A 28 -15.72 -6.64 12.30
N LEU A 29 -15.39 -7.77 11.64
CA LEU A 29 -16.11 -9.04 11.79
C LEU A 29 -16.12 -9.55 13.24
N ASN A 30 -15.02 -9.36 13.96
CA ASN A 30 -14.83 -9.78 15.36
C ASN A 30 -15.43 -8.81 16.37
N LEU A 31 -15.88 -7.61 15.96
CA LEU A 31 -16.54 -6.67 16.85
C LEU A 31 -17.85 -7.29 17.38
N GLU A 32 -18.03 -7.26 18.70
CA GLU A 32 -19.24 -7.74 19.35
C GLU A 32 -19.55 -6.89 20.60
N PRO A 33 -20.81 -6.45 20.79
CA PRO A 33 -21.98 -6.64 19.93
C PRO A 33 -22.04 -5.67 18.73
N LYS A 34 -22.71 -6.09 17.64
CA LYS A 34 -22.99 -5.27 16.44
C LYS A 34 -24.44 -5.48 15.96
N PRO A 35 -25.32 -4.48 16.11
CA PRO A 35 -26.76 -4.67 15.88
C PRO A 35 -27.09 -5.12 14.44
N GLY A 36 -27.67 -6.32 14.32
CA GLY A 36 -28.17 -6.86 13.04
C GLY A 36 -27.09 -7.38 12.07
N LEU A 37 -25.82 -7.32 12.43
CA LEU A 37 -24.68 -7.81 11.65
C LEU A 37 -24.21 -9.18 12.18
N VAL A 38 -23.41 -9.89 11.38
CA VAL A 38 -22.77 -11.15 11.79
C VAL A 38 -21.64 -10.86 12.79
N THR A 39 -21.64 -11.56 13.91
CA THR A 39 -20.59 -11.57 14.97
C THR A 39 -19.96 -12.97 15.08
N PRO A 40 -18.90 -13.16 15.89
CA PRO A 40 -18.42 -14.49 16.25
C PRO A 40 -19.50 -15.43 16.82
N THR A 41 -20.46 -14.89 17.57
CA THR A 41 -21.48 -15.69 18.28
C THR A 41 -22.88 -15.67 17.65
N SER A 42 -23.13 -14.84 16.63
CA SER A 42 -24.47 -14.57 16.10
C SER A 42 -24.47 -14.34 14.59
N LYS A 43 -25.52 -14.82 13.92
CA LYS A 43 -25.80 -14.51 12.51
C LYS A 43 -26.44 -13.13 12.32
N GLY A 44 -26.73 -12.42 13.41
CA GLY A 44 -27.48 -11.18 13.39
C GLY A 44 -28.84 -11.37 12.70
N SER A 45 -29.15 -10.51 11.73
CA SER A 45 -30.39 -10.59 10.95
C SER A 45 -30.31 -11.53 9.74
N HIS A 46 -29.19 -12.20 9.53
CA HIS A 46 -28.98 -13.03 8.34
C HIS A 46 -29.39 -14.49 8.55
N LYS A 47 -29.83 -15.12 7.46
CA LYS A 47 -30.18 -16.56 7.42
C LYS A 47 -29.26 -17.36 6.51
N ASP A 48 -28.64 -16.66 5.57
CA ASP A 48 -27.79 -17.13 4.49
C ASP A 48 -26.31 -17.10 4.84
N MET A 49 -25.88 -16.27 5.80
CA MET A 49 -24.47 -16.14 6.21
C MET A 49 -24.28 -16.25 7.72
N ASP A 50 -23.09 -16.68 8.11
CA ASP A 50 -22.56 -16.69 9.47
C ASP A 50 -21.08 -16.33 9.49
N TYR A 51 -20.46 -16.40 10.67
CA TYR A 51 -19.08 -15.99 10.88
C TYR A 51 -18.09 -16.71 9.95
N GLU A 52 -18.23 -18.02 9.76
CA GLU A 52 -17.32 -18.79 8.93
C GLU A 52 -17.46 -18.43 7.45
N ILE A 53 -18.68 -18.17 6.97
CA ILE A 53 -18.91 -17.68 5.60
C ILE A 53 -18.30 -16.28 5.42
N MET A 54 -18.48 -15.36 6.37
CA MET A 54 -17.89 -14.02 6.33
C MET A 54 -16.35 -14.09 6.32
N LYS A 55 -15.77 -14.90 7.21
CA LYS A 55 -14.33 -15.14 7.27
C LYS A 55 -13.78 -15.69 5.96
N ALA A 56 -14.44 -16.69 5.38
CA ALA A 56 -14.07 -17.24 4.07
C ALA A 56 -14.12 -16.16 2.97
N GLY A 57 -15.08 -15.23 3.06
CA GLY A 57 -15.15 -14.04 2.23
C GLY A 57 -13.92 -13.14 2.37
N ILE A 58 -13.51 -12.79 3.59
CA ILE A 58 -12.30 -11.97 3.83
C ILE A 58 -11.04 -12.65 3.30
N GLU A 59 -10.87 -13.94 3.59
CA GLU A 59 -9.70 -14.73 3.16
C GLU A 59 -9.59 -14.82 1.64
N SER A 60 -10.72 -14.81 0.92
CA SER A 60 -10.74 -14.80 -0.55
C SER A 60 -10.17 -13.52 -1.18
N LEU A 61 -10.07 -12.43 -0.40
CA LEU A 61 -9.58 -11.12 -0.86
C LEU A 61 -8.08 -10.93 -0.62
N VAL A 62 -7.37 -11.91 -0.05
CA VAL A 62 -5.91 -11.88 0.04
C VAL A 62 -5.32 -11.85 -1.37
N GLY A 63 -4.47 -10.87 -1.64
CA GLY A 63 -3.93 -10.57 -2.98
C GLY A 63 -4.58 -9.34 -3.62
N TYR A 64 -5.87 -9.09 -3.37
CA TYR A 64 -6.62 -8.00 -4.00
C TYR A 64 -6.04 -6.64 -3.64
N TYR A 65 -5.89 -6.38 -2.34
CA TYR A 65 -5.50 -5.07 -1.84
C TYR A 65 -4.04 -4.74 -2.14
N SER A 66 -3.14 -5.74 -2.20
CA SER A 66 -1.76 -5.52 -2.63
C SER A 66 -1.67 -5.14 -4.12
N GLU A 67 -2.46 -5.78 -4.99
CA GLU A 67 -2.54 -5.41 -6.40
C GLU A 67 -3.25 -4.06 -6.60
N ALA A 68 -4.32 -3.76 -5.86
CA ALA A 68 -5.00 -2.47 -5.92
C ALA A 68 -4.08 -1.31 -5.53
N PHE A 69 -3.29 -1.46 -4.46
CA PHE A 69 -2.27 -0.48 -4.08
C PHE A 69 -1.23 -0.32 -5.19
N SER A 70 -0.74 -1.43 -5.74
CA SER A 70 0.28 -1.43 -6.80
C SER A 70 -0.23 -0.73 -8.06
N TYR A 71 -1.51 -0.93 -8.42
CA TYR A 71 -2.14 -0.25 -9.55
C TYR A 71 -2.16 1.27 -9.33
N GLY A 72 -2.54 1.71 -8.13
CA GLY A 72 -2.51 3.14 -7.78
C GLY A 72 -1.10 3.72 -7.84
N PHE A 73 -0.13 2.99 -7.28
CA PHE A 73 1.27 3.42 -7.23
C PHE A 73 1.93 3.47 -8.60
N LEU A 74 1.66 2.50 -9.47
CA LEU A 74 2.25 2.40 -10.81
C LEU A 74 1.48 3.21 -11.87
N GLY A 75 0.38 3.87 -11.48
CA GLY A 75 -0.38 4.72 -12.39
C GLY A 75 -1.31 3.99 -13.34
N GLU A 76 -1.74 2.81 -12.97
CA GLU A 76 -2.76 2.09 -13.73
C GLU A 76 -4.10 2.81 -13.64
N SER A 77 -4.94 2.63 -14.66
CA SER A 77 -6.26 3.25 -14.69
C SER A 77 -7.23 2.67 -13.65
N PHE A 78 -8.22 3.44 -13.24
CA PHE A 78 -9.39 2.99 -12.49
C PHE A 78 -10.14 1.87 -13.22
N ASN A 79 -10.13 1.85 -14.55
CA ASN A 79 -10.67 0.72 -15.30
C ASN A 79 -9.88 -0.58 -15.06
N SER A 80 -8.56 -0.49 -14.86
CA SER A 80 -7.74 -1.63 -14.43
C SER A 80 -8.14 -2.08 -13.03
N LEU A 81 -8.33 -1.16 -12.09
CA LEU A 81 -8.84 -1.48 -10.74
C LEU A 81 -10.23 -2.13 -10.80
N ARG A 82 -11.15 -1.61 -11.63
CA ARG A 82 -12.49 -2.17 -11.79
C ARG A 82 -12.45 -3.61 -12.29
N ARG A 83 -11.59 -3.92 -13.27
CA ARG A 83 -11.40 -5.30 -13.76
C ARG A 83 -10.84 -6.21 -12.66
N LEU A 84 -9.89 -5.71 -11.86
CA LEU A 84 -9.36 -6.43 -10.70
C LEU A 84 -10.44 -6.71 -9.65
N GLY A 85 -11.26 -5.71 -9.32
CA GLY A 85 -12.38 -5.86 -8.39
C GLY A 85 -13.40 -6.91 -8.86
N LEU A 86 -13.76 -6.92 -10.15
CA LEU A 86 -14.66 -7.92 -10.74
C LEU A 86 -14.07 -9.35 -10.68
N LEU A 87 -12.75 -9.49 -10.77
CA LEU A 87 -12.09 -10.78 -10.61
C LEU A 87 -12.24 -11.29 -9.16
N PHE A 88 -11.92 -10.44 -8.19
CA PHE A 88 -12.00 -10.82 -6.77
C PHE A 88 -13.43 -10.93 -6.24
N GLU A 89 -14.38 -10.23 -6.84
CA GLU A 89 -15.81 -10.45 -6.62
C GLU A 89 -16.20 -11.90 -6.96
N ARG A 90 -15.73 -12.44 -8.10
CA ARG A 90 -15.99 -13.82 -8.50
C ARG A 90 -15.34 -14.83 -7.55
N GLU A 91 -14.10 -14.57 -7.13
CA GLU A 91 -13.41 -15.43 -6.16
C GLU A 91 -14.11 -15.43 -4.80
N MET A 92 -14.57 -14.27 -4.34
CA MET A 92 -15.38 -14.16 -3.12
C MET A 92 -16.66 -14.98 -3.22
N TYR A 93 -17.47 -14.78 -4.27
CA TYR A 93 -18.68 -15.58 -4.48
C TYR A 93 -18.39 -17.08 -4.57
N LYS A 94 -17.31 -17.49 -5.24
CA LYS A 94 -16.92 -18.89 -5.32
C LYS A 94 -16.60 -19.47 -3.95
N LYS A 95 -15.92 -18.69 -3.10
CA LYS A 95 -15.52 -19.11 -1.75
C LYS A 95 -16.69 -19.13 -0.76
N THR A 96 -17.70 -18.29 -0.99
CA THR A 96 -18.87 -18.12 -0.11
C THR A 96 -20.13 -18.81 -0.65
N SER A 97 -20.00 -19.75 -1.60
CA SER A 97 -21.13 -20.47 -2.20
C SER A 97 -22.22 -19.55 -2.80
N GLY A 98 -21.79 -18.46 -3.42
CA GLY A 98 -22.68 -17.49 -4.07
C GLY A 98 -23.23 -16.40 -3.14
N ILE A 99 -22.81 -16.36 -1.88
CA ILE A 99 -23.29 -15.38 -0.91
C ILE A 99 -22.44 -14.10 -0.96
N ASN A 100 -23.10 -12.95 -1.06
CA ASN A 100 -22.41 -11.66 -0.99
C ASN A 100 -22.02 -11.35 0.46
N THR A 101 -20.73 -11.39 0.76
CA THR A 101 -20.19 -11.07 2.09
C THR A 101 -19.52 -9.70 2.16
N HIS A 102 -18.84 -9.26 1.09
CA HIS A 102 -17.94 -8.10 1.12
C HIS A 102 -17.93 -7.28 -0.19
N LEU A 103 -18.99 -7.30 -1.01
CA LEU A 103 -19.01 -6.53 -2.26
C LEU A 103 -18.80 -5.03 -2.04
N GLY A 104 -19.34 -4.49 -0.94
CA GLY A 104 -19.15 -3.10 -0.52
C GLY A 104 -17.69 -2.81 -0.20
N SER A 105 -17.02 -3.65 0.59
CA SER A 105 -15.57 -3.56 0.85
C SER A 105 -14.73 -3.70 -0.42
N ILE A 106 -14.99 -4.68 -1.31
CA ILE A 106 -14.25 -4.84 -2.57
C ILE A 106 -14.26 -3.53 -3.36
N PHE A 107 -15.41 -2.87 -3.42
CA PHE A 107 -15.57 -1.60 -4.10
C PHE A 107 -14.93 -0.43 -3.32
N SER A 108 -15.43 -0.13 -2.12
CA SER A 108 -15.08 1.08 -1.36
C SER A 108 -13.66 1.02 -0.80
N LEU A 109 -13.30 -0.06 -0.12
CA LEU A 109 -11.96 -0.23 0.44
C LEU A 109 -10.93 -0.46 -0.68
N GLY A 110 -11.31 -1.18 -1.74
CA GLY A 110 -10.44 -1.36 -2.91
C GLY A 110 -10.07 -0.04 -3.58
N ILE A 111 -11.03 0.88 -3.76
CA ILE A 111 -10.76 2.24 -4.24
C ILE A 111 -9.87 2.99 -3.24
N LEU A 112 -10.17 2.92 -1.95
CA LEU A 112 -9.40 3.64 -0.94
C LEU A 112 -7.93 3.22 -0.94
N VAL A 113 -7.66 1.91 -0.99
CA VAL A 113 -6.31 1.33 -1.09
C VAL A 113 -5.60 1.78 -2.37
N PHE A 114 -6.31 1.81 -3.51
CA PHE A 114 -5.77 2.34 -4.77
C PHE A 114 -5.41 3.83 -4.68
N LEU A 115 -6.24 4.64 -4.02
CA LEU A 115 -5.97 6.06 -3.80
C LEU A 115 -4.73 6.27 -2.91
N VAL A 116 -4.54 5.46 -1.87
CA VAL A 116 -3.30 5.47 -1.08
C VAL A 116 -2.08 5.23 -1.97
N GLY A 117 -2.15 4.26 -2.89
CA GLY A 117 -1.11 4.02 -3.89
C GLY A 117 -0.82 5.26 -4.76
N ARG A 118 -1.86 5.95 -5.25
CA ARG A 118 -1.71 7.19 -6.06
C ARG A 118 -1.08 8.34 -5.27
N ILE A 119 -1.49 8.55 -4.03
CA ILE A 119 -0.91 9.57 -3.15
C ILE A 119 0.57 9.27 -2.90
N LYS A 120 0.92 8.00 -2.67
CA LYS A 120 2.30 7.56 -2.48
C LYS A 120 3.16 7.74 -3.72
N ARG A 121 2.62 7.49 -4.92
CA ARG A 121 3.29 7.80 -6.20
C ARG A 121 3.64 9.28 -6.31
N LYS A 122 2.77 10.17 -5.85
CA LYS A 122 3.04 11.63 -5.82
C LYS A 122 4.10 12.03 -4.77
N CYS A 123 4.69 11.07 -4.05
CA CYS A 123 5.70 11.30 -3.02
C CYS A 123 5.21 12.23 -1.90
N LEU A 124 3.90 12.26 -1.65
CA LEU A 124 3.28 13.08 -0.61
C LEU A 124 3.34 12.36 0.74
N VAL A 125 3.55 13.15 1.79
CA VAL A 125 3.50 12.67 3.17
C VAL A 125 2.03 12.57 3.60
N ILE A 126 1.64 11.45 4.19
CA ILE A 126 0.29 11.21 4.70
C ILE A 126 0.29 11.39 6.22
N ASN A 127 -0.55 12.27 6.76
CA ASN A 127 -0.75 12.44 8.20
C ASN A 127 -2.23 12.76 8.52
N SER A 128 -2.57 12.86 9.81
CA SER A 128 -3.94 13.10 10.26
C SER A 128 -4.52 14.43 9.76
N GLU A 129 -3.68 15.43 9.48
CA GLU A 129 -4.09 16.76 9.02
C GLU A 129 -4.43 16.80 7.52
N ASN A 130 -3.76 15.97 6.72
CA ASN A 130 -3.83 16.09 5.26
C ASN A 130 -4.46 14.90 4.53
N PHE A 131 -4.58 13.74 5.18
CA PHE A 131 -4.91 12.51 4.45
C PHE A 131 -6.29 12.57 3.78
N HIS A 132 -7.29 13.09 4.48
CA HIS A 132 -8.64 13.24 3.94
C HIS A 132 -8.67 14.16 2.71
N GLU A 133 -7.96 15.28 2.76
CA GLU A 133 -7.88 16.23 1.64
C GLU A 133 -7.13 15.63 0.43
N LEU A 134 -6.07 14.86 0.68
CA LEU A 134 -5.35 14.14 -0.37
C LEU A 134 -6.26 13.12 -1.09
N ILE A 135 -7.10 12.41 -0.35
CA ILE A 135 -8.09 11.48 -0.92
C ILE A 135 -9.11 12.23 -1.78
N LYS A 136 -9.68 13.34 -1.28
CA LYS A 136 -10.62 14.18 -2.02
C LYS A 136 -10.01 14.66 -3.34
N LYS A 137 -8.78 15.18 -3.30
CA LYS A 137 -8.07 15.68 -4.48
C LYS A 137 -7.80 14.61 -5.53
N GLU A 138 -7.54 13.34 -5.16
CA GLU A 138 -7.41 12.27 -6.16
C GLU A 138 -8.74 11.95 -6.84
N LEU A 139 -9.84 11.98 -6.09
CA LEU A 139 -11.19 11.69 -6.58
C LEU A 139 -11.75 12.77 -7.53
N GLU A 140 -11.19 13.98 -7.51
CA GLU A 140 -11.53 15.04 -8.47
C GLU A 140 -11.03 14.76 -9.90
N SER A 141 -10.12 13.79 -10.08
CA SER A 141 -9.56 13.49 -11.39
C SER A 141 -10.62 12.97 -12.38
N ASP A 142 -10.44 13.28 -13.67
CA ASP A 142 -11.38 12.95 -14.74
C ASP A 142 -11.78 11.47 -14.78
N GLU A 143 -10.86 10.61 -14.38
CA GLU A 143 -11.04 9.16 -14.31
C GLU A 143 -12.15 8.72 -13.35
N PHE A 144 -12.34 9.43 -12.24
CA PHE A 144 -13.39 9.14 -11.27
C PHE A 144 -14.72 9.82 -11.62
N ARG A 145 -14.76 10.72 -12.62
CA ARG A 145 -16.02 11.36 -13.07
C ARG A 145 -17.05 10.36 -13.59
N VAL A 146 -16.62 9.21 -14.11
CA VAL A 146 -17.54 8.12 -14.50
C VAL A 146 -18.24 7.54 -13.26
N LEU A 147 -17.50 7.39 -12.15
CA LEU A 147 -18.05 6.95 -10.88
C LEU A 147 -19.11 7.94 -10.35
N LEU A 148 -18.84 9.25 -10.48
CA LEU A 148 -19.75 10.32 -10.08
C LEU A 148 -21.08 10.33 -10.88
N LYS A 149 -21.14 9.67 -12.04
CA LYS A 149 -22.35 9.59 -12.88
C LYS A 149 -23.24 8.38 -12.57
N GLU A 150 -22.71 7.36 -11.88
CA GLU A 150 -23.40 6.09 -11.62
C GLU A 150 -24.02 6.04 -10.21
N GLY A 151 -25.09 6.79 -9.95
CA GLY A 151 -25.97 6.63 -8.77
C GLY A 151 -25.35 6.85 -7.37
N ASN A 152 -25.96 7.73 -6.57
CA ASN A 152 -25.41 8.17 -5.27
C ASN A 152 -25.99 7.41 -4.07
N PHE A 153 -25.79 6.09 -3.98
CA PHE A 153 -26.28 5.31 -2.85
C PHE A 153 -25.26 4.28 -2.31
N GLY A 154 -25.35 3.97 -1.02
CA GLY A 154 -24.51 2.97 -0.36
C GLY A 154 -23.01 3.29 -0.44
N ALA A 155 -22.19 2.27 -0.66
CA ALA A 155 -20.73 2.40 -0.78
C ALA A 155 -20.28 3.43 -1.85
N ARG A 156 -21.06 3.62 -2.93
CA ARG A 156 -20.77 4.65 -3.94
C ARG A 156 -20.92 6.06 -3.38
N ALA A 157 -21.96 6.31 -2.60
CA ALA A 157 -22.17 7.62 -1.99
C ALA A 157 -21.00 8.02 -1.07
N GLU A 158 -20.45 7.05 -0.34
CA GLU A 158 -19.27 7.28 0.50
C GLU A 158 -18.06 7.70 -0.34
N VAL A 159 -17.73 6.97 -1.42
CA VAL A 159 -16.62 7.34 -2.30
C VAL A 159 -16.84 8.72 -2.94
N ILE A 160 -18.06 9.00 -3.41
CA ILE A 160 -18.42 10.29 -4.04
C ILE A 160 -18.28 11.46 -3.07
N SER A 161 -18.58 11.27 -1.78
CA SER A 161 -18.37 12.30 -0.76
C SER A 161 -16.87 12.58 -0.49
N GLY A 162 -15.98 11.71 -0.96
CA GLY A 162 -14.57 11.74 -0.57
C GLY A 162 -14.30 11.07 0.76
N TYR A 163 -15.11 10.07 1.12
CA TYR A 163 -15.00 9.30 2.37
C TYR A 163 -15.32 10.13 3.64
N GLU A 164 -16.29 11.04 3.59
CA GLU A 164 -16.56 11.95 4.71
C GLU A 164 -16.88 11.20 6.01
N ASN A 165 -17.74 10.18 5.97
CA ASN A 165 -18.12 9.44 7.17
C ASN A 165 -16.99 8.56 7.69
N THR A 166 -16.17 8.04 6.77
CA THR A 166 -14.96 7.27 7.09
C THR A 166 -14.00 8.07 7.97
N PHE A 167 -13.77 9.35 7.65
CA PHE A 167 -12.84 10.22 8.40
C PHE A 167 -13.49 10.93 9.60
N LYS A 168 -14.81 11.15 9.60
CA LYS A 168 -15.49 11.97 10.61
C LYS A 168 -15.43 11.40 12.04
N TYR A 169 -15.38 10.08 12.17
CA TYR A 169 -15.54 9.39 13.45
C TYR A 169 -14.29 8.60 13.88
N LEU A 170 -13.12 8.94 13.33
CA LEU A 170 -11.84 8.38 13.76
C LEU A 170 -11.56 8.71 15.24
N GLY A 171 -10.80 7.86 15.92
CA GLY A 171 -10.45 7.99 17.33
C GLY A 171 -11.54 7.56 18.32
N LEU A 172 -12.78 7.35 17.88
CA LEU A 172 -13.82 6.71 18.69
C LEU A 172 -13.60 5.20 18.76
N ASP A 173 -14.04 4.56 19.85
CA ASP A 173 -14.06 3.10 19.90
C ASP A 173 -14.98 2.52 18.81
N LEU A 174 -14.71 1.29 18.38
CA LEU A 174 -15.36 0.71 17.20
C LEU A 174 -16.88 0.57 17.35
N THR A 175 -17.36 0.26 18.56
CA THR A 175 -18.80 0.12 18.83
C THR A 175 -19.49 1.47 18.72
N THR A 176 -18.97 2.49 19.39
CA THR A 176 -19.50 3.86 19.32
C THR A 176 -19.44 4.39 17.89
N ARG A 177 -18.35 4.14 17.16
CA ARG A 177 -18.19 4.51 15.76
C ARG A 177 -19.25 3.86 14.88
N LEU A 178 -19.49 2.55 15.04
CA LEU A 178 -20.54 1.84 14.31
C LEU A 178 -21.93 2.45 14.55
N LEU A 179 -22.25 2.80 15.80
CA LEU A 179 -23.55 3.40 16.13
C LEU A 179 -23.71 4.80 15.52
N TYR A 180 -22.65 5.62 15.52
CA TYR A 180 -22.67 6.90 14.80
C TYR A 180 -22.87 6.71 13.30
N LEU A 181 -22.22 5.71 12.69
CA LEU A 181 -22.41 5.39 11.28
C LEU A 181 -23.83 4.92 10.99
N ILE A 182 -24.41 4.04 11.81
CA ILE A 182 -25.81 3.60 11.69
C ILE A 182 -26.76 4.80 11.73
N ASN A 183 -26.54 5.74 12.66
CA ASN A 183 -27.38 6.93 12.81
C ASN A 183 -27.27 7.88 11.59
N ASN A 184 -26.05 8.15 11.14
CA ASN A 184 -25.80 9.23 10.17
C ASN A 184 -25.82 8.78 8.70
N VAL A 185 -25.49 7.52 8.41
CA VAL A 185 -25.41 7.02 7.03
C VAL A 185 -26.78 6.59 6.52
N SER A 186 -27.07 6.85 5.24
CA SER A 186 -28.26 6.34 4.56
C SER A 186 -27.97 4.97 3.97
N ASP A 187 -28.10 3.93 4.79
CA ASP A 187 -27.80 2.56 4.38
C ASP A 187 -28.95 1.92 3.58
N THR A 188 -28.69 1.67 2.29
CA THR A 188 -29.64 1.01 1.40
C THR A 188 -30.02 -0.41 1.83
N ASN A 189 -29.13 -1.15 2.52
CA ASN A 189 -29.44 -2.49 3.02
C ASN A 189 -30.46 -2.43 4.15
N VAL A 190 -30.38 -1.42 5.03
CA VAL A 190 -31.35 -1.17 6.09
C VAL A 190 -32.72 -0.86 5.48
N ILE A 191 -32.77 0.05 4.51
CA ILE A 191 -34.02 0.44 3.84
C ILE A 191 -34.63 -0.74 3.06
N ARG A 192 -33.81 -1.47 2.30
CA ARG A 192 -34.28 -2.61 1.48
C ARG A 192 -34.86 -3.74 2.33
N ARG A 193 -34.29 -4.01 3.51
CA ARG A 193 -34.73 -5.12 4.36
C ARG A 193 -35.80 -4.73 5.36
N GLY A 194 -35.67 -3.57 6.01
CA GLY A 194 -36.56 -3.11 7.08
C GLY A 194 -37.62 -2.10 6.65
N GLY A 195 -37.49 -1.48 5.48
CA GLY A 195 -38.35 -0.38 5.03
C GLY A 195 -38.03 0.96 5.70
N VAL A 196 -38.54 2.06 5.12
CA VAL A 196 -38.21 3.44 5.52
C VAL A 196 -38.55 3.72 6.98
N LYS A 197 -39.72 3.25 7.45
CA LYS A 197 -40.17 3.47 8.84
C LYS A 197 -39.22 2.82 9.85
N ASN A 198 -38.86 1.54 9.65
CA ASN A 198 -37.98 0.86 10.58
C ASN A 198 -36.53 1.36 10.45
N ALA A 199 -36.12 1.86 9.27
CA ALA A 199 -34.82 2.52 9.11
C ALA A 199 -34.72 3.80 9.97
N ALA A 200 -35.77 4.62 10.01
CA ALA A 200 -35.81 5.80 10.87
C ALA A 200 -35.75 5.43 12.36
N GLU A 201 -36.52 4.42 12.77
CA GLU A 201 -36.49 3.95 14.17
C GLU A 201 -35.13 3.37 14.56
N PHE A 202 -34.51 2.60 13.66
CA PHE A 202 -33.18 2.04 13.89
C PHE A 202 -32.11 3.13 14.11
N LYS A 203 -32.21 4.26 13.41
CA LYS A 203 -31.34 5.43 13.63
C LYS A 203 -31.56 6.06 15.01
N ASN A 204 -32.82 6.20 15.43
CA ASN A 204 -33.14 6.72 16.76
C ASN A 204 -32.59 5.82 17.87
N LEU A 205 -32.77 4.50 17.75
CA LEU A 205 -32.22 3.52 18.68
C LEU A 205 -30.68 3.55 18.70
N ALA A 206 -30.02 3.81 17.57
CA ALA A 206 -28.57 3.99 17.53
C ALA A 206 -28.13 5.23 18.31
N ALA A 207 -28.82 6.36 18.18
CA ALA A 207 -28.55 7.57 18.95
C ALA A 207 -28.73 7.35 20.46
N GLN A 208 -29.76 6.59 20.86
CA GLN A 208 -29.99 6.21 22.25
C GLN A 208 -28.88 5.28 22.77
N ALA A 209 -28.48 4.28 21.99
CA ALA A 209 -27.42 3.34 22.34
C ALA A 209 -26.05 4.03 22.49
N VAL A 210 -25.73 5.06 21.69
CA VAL A 210 -24.53 5.90 21.90
C VAL A 210 -24.55 6.57 23.26
N SER A 211 -25.72 7.01 23.72
CA SER A 211 -25.87 7.75 24.98
C SER A 211 -25.88 6.82 26.20
N SER A 212 -26.50 5.65 26.08
CA SER A 212 -26.69 4.70 27.19
C SER A 212 -25.55 3.67 27.30
N GLY A 213 -24.84 3.38 26.22
CA GLY A 213 -23.91 2.26 26.11
C GLY A 213 -24.59 0.88 26.03
N ASP A 214 -25.93 0.81 26.05
CA ASP A 214 -26.67 -0.45 25.97
C ASP A 214 -27.13 -0.73 24.53
N LEU A 215 -26.66 -1.86 23.98
CA LEU A 215 -26.96 -2.29 22.62
C LEU A 215 -28.08 -3.35 22.55
N LYS A 216 -28.67 -3.77 23.68
CA LYS A 216 -29.68 -4.84 23.71
C LYS A 216 -30.92 -4.51 22.90
N GLU A 217 -31.49 -3.32 23.12
CA GLU A 217 -32.74 -2.92 22.47
C GLU A 217 -32.56 -2.78 20.95
N ILE A 218 -31.53 -2.06 20.53
CA ILE A 218 -31.21 -1.89 19.10
C ILE A 218 -30.88 -3.24 18.43
N SER A 219 -30.16 -4.14 19.11
CA SER A 219 -29.83 -5.46 18.55
C SER A 219 -31.08 -6.33 18.39
N LYS A 220 -31.95 -6.35 19.40
CA LYS A 220 -33.23 -7.07 19.35
C LYS A 220 -34.10 -6.53 18.21
N PHE A 221 -34.24 -5.20 18.14
CA PHE A 221 -35.01 -4.55 17.08
C PHE A 221 -34.47 -4.90 15.69
N ALA A 222 -33.14 -4.87 15.51
CA ALA A 222 -32.53 -5.19 14.23
C ALA A 222 -32.89 -6.61 13.76
N ILE A 223 -32.78 -7.59 14.66
CA ILE A 223 -33.10 -9.01 14.36
C ILE A 223 -34.59 -9.17 14.05
N GLU A 224 -35.47 -8.64 14.89
CA GLU A 224 -36.94 -8.77 14.72
C GLU A 224 -37.45 -8.11 13.43
N LYS A 225 -36.81 -7.01 13.01
CA LYS A 225 -37.16 -6.28 11.78
C LYS A 225 -36.31 -6.69 10.58
N ASN A 226 -35.49 -7.73 10.71
CA ASN A 226 -34.61 -8.24 9.65
C ASN A 226 -33.65 -7.17 9.08
N ILE A 227 -33.22 -6.20 9.89
CA ILE A 227 -32.36 -5.08 9.50
C ILE A 227 -30.90 -5.47 9.64
N SER A 228 -30.11 -5.14 8.62
CA SER A 228 -28.65 -5.30 8.67
C SER A 228 -27.94 -4.07 8.08
N PRO A 229 -27.16 -3.34 8.89
CA PRO A 229 -26.46 -2.13 8.45
C PRO A 229 -25.11 -2.42 7.77
N GLY A 230 -25.14 -3.18 6.67
CA GLY A 230 -23.93 -3.57 5.94
C GLY A 230 -23.12 -2.40 5.39
N GLY A 231 -23.78 -1.31 4.98
CA GLY A 231 -23.07 -0.11 4.51
C GLY A 231 -22.34 0.63 5.63
N ALA A 232 -22.90 0.63 6.85
CA ALA A 232 -22.20 1.15 8.02
C ALA A 232 -20.98 0.28 8.38
N ALA A 233 -21.10 -1.06 8.24
CA ALA A 233 -19.98 -1.98 8.41
C ALA A 233 -18.85 -1.73 7.40
N ASP A 234 -19.17 -1.55 6.11
CA ASP A 234 -18.18 -1.22 5.08
C ASP A 234 -17.42 0.08 5.40
N ILE A 235 -18.11 1.11 5.90
CA ILE A 235 -17.49 2.38 6.31
C ILE A 235 -16.63 2.21 7.58
N LEU A 236 -17.09 1.39 8.53
CA LEU A 236 -16.30 1.05 9.71
C LEU A 236 -14.98 0.38 9.31
N ILE A 237 -14.99 -0.57 8.37
CA ILE A 237 -13.78 -1.18 7.82
C ILE A 237 -12.85 -0.12 7.22
N ASN A 238 -13.39 0.79 6.40
CA ASN A 238 -12.60 1.88 5.82
C ASN A 238 -11.96 2.75 6.92
N SER A 239 -12.70 3.05 8.00
CA SER A 239 -12.21 3.92 9.07
C SER A 239 -11.06 3.28 9.86
N ILE A 240 -11.16 1.97 10.15
CA ILE A 240 -10.10 1.19 10.79
C ILE A 240 -8.86 1.15 9.88
N PHE A 241 -9.05 0.96 8.58
CA PHE A 241 -7.96 0.96 7.61
C PHE A 241 -7.22 2.31 7.59
N ILE A 242 -7.95 3.43 7.62
CA ILE A 242 -7.37 4.77 7.67
C ILE A 242 -6.49 4.94 8.92
N GLU A 243 -6.97 4.52 10.10
CA GLU A 243 -6.17 4.61 11.34
C GLU A 243 -4.89 3.79 11.23
N LYS A 244 -4.96 2.55 10.72
CA LYS A 244 -3.76 1.73 10.50
C LYS A 244 -2.75 2.37 9.55
N VAL A 245 -3.23 3.03 8.49
CA VAL A 245 -2.35 3.80 7.59
C VAL A 245 -1.73 4.98 8.32
N LEU A 246 -2.51 5.75 9.09
CA LEU A 246 -2.01 6.90 9.85
C LEU A 246 -0.95 6.49 10.88
N ASP A 247 -1.22 5.44 11.65
CA ASP A 247 -0.29 4.88 12.65
C ASP A 247 1.01 4.42 12.00
N PHE A 248 0.92 3.70 10.89
CA PHE A 248 2.08 3.26 10.12
C PHE A 248 2.91 4.43 9.60
N GLU A 249 2.26 5.46 9.06
CA GLU A 249 2.95 6.65 8.56
C GLU A 249 3.62 7.46 9.66
N GLN A 250 2.99 7.51 10.85
CA GLN A 250 3.59 8.13 12.03
C GLN A 250 4.82 7.36 12.51
N GLU A 251 4.68 6.06 12.79
CA GLU A 251 5.77 5.20 13.26
C GLU A 251 6.96 5.23 12.29
N ARG A 252 6.66 5.16 10.99
CA ARG A 252 7.68 5.19 9.94
C ARG A 252 8.48 6.50 9.95
N ARG A 253 7.82 7.64 10.19
CA ARG A 253 8.51 8.94 10.27
C ARG A 253 9.40 9.04 11.50
N GLU A 254 8.87 8.64 12.66
CA GLU A 254 9.58 8.71 13.93
C GLU A 254 10.85 7.85 13.92
N ASN A 255 10.78 6.66 13.31
CA ASN A 255 11.90 5.73 13.28
C ASN A 255 12.86 5.93 12.09
N TYR A 256 12.51 6.76 11.10
CA TYR A 256 13.23 6.85 9.82
C TYR A 256 14.74 7.10 9.98
N PHE A 257 15.12 8.12 10.76
CA PHE A 257 16.54 8.51 10.89
C PHE A 257 17.37 7.45 11.60
N LYS A 258 16.84 6.88 12.69
CA LYS A 258 17.50 5.82 13.45
C LYS A 258 17.72 4.58 12.58
N GLU A 259 16.69 4.16 11.86
CA GLU A 259 16.80 3.02 10.96
C GLU A 259 17.73 3.29 9.77
N LYS A 260 17.75 4.52 9.25
CA LYS A 260 18.66 4.91 8.15
C LYS A 260 20.12 4.90 8.57
N LEU A 261 20.42 5.38 9.79
CA LEU A 261 21.77 5.32 10.36
C LEU A 261 22.22 3.86 10.49
N SER A 262 21.39 3.01 11.12
CA SER A 262 21.69 1.57 11.25
C SER A 262 21.89 0.87 9.89
N HIS A 263 21.10 1.22 8.87
CA HIS A 263 21.27 0.70 7.51
C HIS A 263 22.61 1.13 6.90
N ASN A 264 23.02 2.39 7.10
CA ASN A 264 24.29 2.90 6.61
C ASN A 264 25.48 2.25 7.32
N ASP A 265 25.39 2.03 8.63
CA ASP A 265 26.42 1.33 9.42
C ASP A 265 26.59 -0.12 8.92
N GLU A 266 25.48 -0.83 8.69
CA GLU A 266 25.51 -2.20 8.12
C GLU A 266 26.16 -2.22 6.72
N MET A 267 25.94 -1.19 5.88
CA MET A 267 26.62 -1.08 4.57
C MET A 267 28.10 -0.75 4.71
N PHE A 268 28.47 0.11 5.65
CA PHE A 268 29.87 0.46 5.92
C PHE A 268 30.66 -0.77 6.39
N GLU A 269 30.13 -1.55 7.33
CA GLU A 269 30.77 -2.79 7.80
C GLU A 269 31.02 -3.79 6.66
N LYS A 270 30.10 -3.90 5.70
CA LYS A 270 30.23 -4.85 4.58
C LYS A 270 31.28 -4.43 3.55
N THR A 271 31.65 -3.15 3.51
CA THR A 271 32.61 -2.59 2.54
C THR A 271 33.98 -2.30 3.15
N THR A 272 34.06 -2.06 4.46
CA THR A 272 35.28 -1.61 5.16
C THR A 272 36.43 -2.61 5.00
N GLY A 273 37.59 -2.12 4.54
CA GLY A 273 38.81 -2.92 4.36
C GLY A 273 38.70 -4.02 3.30
N ARG A 274 37.65 -4.00 2.47
CA ARG A 274 37.37 -5.03 1.46
C ARG A 274 37.34 -4.43 0.06
N SER A 275 37.60 -5.29 -0.93
CA SER A 275 37.42 -4.99 -2.34
C SER A 275 36.13 -5.65 -2.84
N VAL A 276 35.11 -4.85 -3.13
CA VAL A 276 33.76 -5.33 -3.46
C VAL A 276 33.14 -4.50 -4.58
N ALA A 277 32.28 -5.11 -5.39
CA ALA A 277 31.30 -4.38 -6.19
C ALA A 277 29.95 -4.38 -5.47
N VAL A 278 29.31 -3.22 -5.40
CA VAL A 278 27.98 -3.04 -4.82
C VAL A 278 27.05 -2.58 -5.92
N LEU A 279 26.10 -3.43 -6.31
CA LEU A 279 24.98 -3.05 -7.16
C LEU A 279 23.89 -2.44 -6.28
N SER A 280 23.47 -1.22 -6.59
CA SER A 280 22.39 -0.52 -5.91
C SER A 280 21.30 -0.09 -6.87
N LEU A 281 20.04 -0.19 -6.44
CA LEU A 281 18.93 0.45 -7.17
C LEU A 281 18.68 1.86 -6.65
N VAL A 282 18.69 2.83 -7.55
CA VAL A 282 18.44 4.24 -7.25
C VAL A 282 17.00 4.58 -7.64
N VAL A 283 16.07 4.39 -6.69
CA VAL A 283 14.67 4.81 -6.83
C VAL A 283 14.42 6.09 -6.03
N PRO A 284 13.91 7.16 -6.68
CA PRO A 284 13.43 8.37 -6.00
C PRO A 284 12.24 8.08 -5.10
N GLY A 285 12.09 8.84 -4.02
CA GLY A 285 10.93 8.74 -3.13
C GLY A 285 11.17 7.88 -1.88
N ILE A 286 10.10 7.78 -1.08
CA ILE A 286 10.11 7.14 0.24
C ILE A 286 9.74 5.65 0.12
N GLU A 287 8.87 5.31 -0.82
CA GLU A 287 8.48 3.93 -1.11
C GLU A 287 9.46 3.32 -2.12
N LYS A 288 10.38 2.51 -1.59
CA LYS A 288 11.40 1.85 -2.41
C LYS A 288 11.26 0.34 -2.43
N ASP A 289 10.47 -0.23 -1.52
CA ASP A 289 10.37 -1.67 -1.36
C ASP A 289 9.04 -2.24 -1.88
N MET A 290 8.99 -2.50 -3.19
CA MET A 290 7.82 -3.04 -3.89
C MET A 290 8.22 -4.17 -4.84
N LYS A 291 7.30 -5.10 -5.09
CA LYS A 291 7.47 -6.21 -6.04
C LYS A 291 8.04 -5.74 -7.39
N PHE A 292 7.46 -4.67 -7.95
CA PHE A 292 7.90 -4.09 -9.22
C PHE A 292 9.39 -3.70 -9.21
N PHE A 293 9.87 -3.04 -8.15
CA PHE A 293 11.27 -2.63 -8.05
C PHE A 293 12.19 -3.80 -7.72
N ARG A 294 11.73 -4.78 -6.92
CA ARG A 294 12.48 -6.01 -6.64
C ARG A 294 12.72 -6.82 -7.92
N GLU A 295 11.70 -7.01 -8.73
CA GLU A 295 11.79 -7.76 -10.00
C GLU A 295 12.75 -7.08 -10.98
N PHE A 296 12.70 -5.74 -11.07
CA PHE A 296 13.67 -4.98 -11.86
C PHE A 296 15.10 -5.17 -11.32
N PHE A 297 15.31 -5.01 -10.00
CA PHE A 297 16.62 -5.20 -9.39
C PHE A 297 17.17 -6.62 -9.60
N GLU A 298 16.34 -7.65 -9.45
CA GLU A 298 16.74 -9.06 -9.67
C GLU A 298 17.18 -9.31 -11.12
N ARG A 299 16.54 -8.66 -12.10
CA ARG A 299 16.99 -8.71 -13.51
C ARG A 299 18.35 -8.05 -13.71
N GLU A 300 18.56 -6.87 -13.14
CA GLU A 300 19.85 -6.16 -13.25
C GLU A 300 20.96 -6.90 -12.50
N TYR A 301 20.64 -7.48 -11.35
CA TYR A 301 21.50 -8.41 -10.63
C TYR A 301 21.93 -9.59 -11.51
N ALA A 302 21.00 -10.24 -12.22
CA ALA A 302 21.31 -11.36 -13.10
C ALA A 302 22.26 -10.97 -14.24
N LYS A 303 22.08 -9.77 -14.82
CA LYS A 303 23.00 -9.21 -15.83
C LYS A 303 24.40 -8.98 -15.25
N LEU A 304 24.50 -8.35 -14.08
CA LEU A 304 25.78 -8.07 -13.45
C LEU A 304 26.50 -9.35 -12.99
N LYS A 305 25.76 -10.31 -12.43
CA LYS A 305 26.29 -11.64 -12.08
C LYS A 305 26.94 -12.31 -13.30
N LYS A 306 26.28 -12.28 -14.45
CA LYS A 306 26.83 -12.83 -15.70
C LYS A 306 28.05 -12.05 -16.17
N PHE A 307 28.01 -10.72 -16.09
CA PHE A 307 29.12 -9.85 -16.50
C PHE A 307 30.38 -10.03 -15.64
N LEU A 308 30.23 -10.10 -14.32
CA LEU A 308 31.33 -10.30 -13.39
C LEU A 308 31.81 -11.75 -13.33
N ASN A 309 30.98 -12.70 -13.80
CA ASN A 309 31.14 -14.13 -13.56
C ASN A 309 31.31 -14.45 -12.06
N LEU A 310 30.55 -13.72 -11.22
CA LEU A 310 30.60 -13.81 -9.77
C LEU A 310 29.18 -13.75 -9.22
N GLU A 311 28.95 -14.44 -8.12
CA GLU A 311 27.70 -14.33 -7.38
C GLU A 311 27.85 -13.32 -6.24
N ALA A 312 26.78 -12.57 -5.98
CA ALA A 312 26.72 -11.78 -4.77
C ALA A 312 26.80 -12.70 -3.55
N GLU A 313 27.60 -12.32 -2.56
CA GLU A 313 27.63 -12.96 -1.25
C GLU A 313 26.33 -12.67 -0.48
N GLU A 314 25.73 -11.50 -0.72
CA GLU A 314 24.51 -11.07 -0.08
C GLU A 314 23.65 -10.20 -1.00
N ILE A 315 22.33 -10.35 -0.87
CA ILE A 315 21.33 -9.50 -1.50
C ILE A 315 20.39 -8.96 -0.41
N ILE A 316 20.22 -7.65 -0.39
CA ILE A 316 19.49 -6.95 0.66
C ILE A 316 18.34 -6.18 0.01
N PHE A 317 17.13 -6.40 0.55
CA PHE A 317 15.95 -5.64 0.20
C PHE A 317 15.51 -4.83 1.41
N SER A 318 15.58 -3.51 1.33
CA SER A 318 15.15 -2.62 2.40
C SER A 318 14.40 -1.40 1.86
N LYS A 319 13.66 -0.74 2.76
CA LYS A 319 13.01 0.56 2.46
C LYS A 319 14.00 1.69 2.14
N PHE A 320 15.30 1.48 2.35
CA PHE A 320 16.35 2.45 2.02
C PHE A 320 16.97 2.21 0.64
N GLY A 321 16.80 1.01 0.08
CA GLY A 321 17.28 0.64 -1.25
C GLY A 321 17.53 -0.87 -1.36
N TYR A 322 17.91 -1.28 -2.56
CA TYR A 322 18.30 -2.65 -2.87
C TYR A 322 19.81 -2.72 -3.08
N TYR A 323 20.44 -3.78 -2.58
CA TYR A 323 21.89 -3.95 -2.65
C TYR A 323 22.26 -5.38 -3.00
N GLY A 324 23.23 -5.54 -3.88
CA GLY A 324 23.88 -6.81 -4.20
C GLY A 324 25.38 -6.64 -4.04
N ILE A 325 25.98 -7.40 -3.11
CA ILE A 325 27.39 -7.25 -2.73
C ILE A 325 28.19 -8.39 -3.33
N PHE A 326 29.16 -8.07 -4.17
CA PHE A 326 30.00 -9.03 -4.88
C PHE A 326 31.45 -8.91 -4.39
N PRO A 327 32.02 -9.95 -3.75
CA PRO A 327 33.43 -9.94 -3.37
C PRO A 327 34.31 -10.00 -4.61
N ILE A 328 35.35 -9.15 -4.67
CA ILE A 328 36.26 -9.08 -5.82
C ILE A 328 37.70 -9.22 -5.35
N CYS A 329 38.41 -10.18 -5.93
CA CYS A 329 39.85 -10.35 -5.73
C CYS A 329 40.59 -9.88 -7.00
N LYS A 330 40.93 -8.59 -7.06
CA LYS A 330 41.62 -7.95 -8.20
C LYS A 330 42.58 -6.88 -7.70
N SER A 331 43.61 -6.58 -8.49
CA SER A 331 44.48 -5.43 -8.27
C SER A 331 43.74 -4.10 -8.47
N GLU A 332 44.25 -3.01 -7.90
CA GLU A 332 43.67 -1.67 -8.04
C GLU A 332 43.43 -1.27 -9.50
N LYS A 333 44.42 -1.51 -10.37
CA LYS A 333 44.33 -1.21 -11.80
C LYS A 333 43.21 -1.99 -12.50
N GLU A 334 43.03 -3.27 -12.16
CA GLU A 334 41.94 -4.08 -12.70
C GLU A 334 40.56 -3.63 -12.19
N LEU A 335 40.50 -3.04 -10.99
CA LEU A 335 39.28 -2.47 -10.42
C LEU A 335 38.91 -1.13 -11.09
N GLU A 336 39.87 -0.30 -11.44
CA GLU A 336 39.62 0.89 -12.27
C GLU A 336 39.03 0.51 -13.64
N ASP A 337 39.63 -0.49 -14.30
CA ASP A 337 39.13 -0.99 -15.59
C ASP A 337 37.74 -1.63 -15.46
N LEU A 338 37.48 -2.30 -14.33
CA LEU A 338 36.15 -2.78 -14.02
C LEU A 338 35.16 -1.63 -13.83
N LYS A 339 35.53 -0.57 -13.10
CA LYS A 339 34.68 0.61 -12.91
C LYS A 339 34.38 1.31 -14.23
N ARG A 340 35.35 1.40 -15.15
CA ARG A 340 35.11 1.91 -16.52
C ARG A 340 34.02 1.11 -17.23
N LYS A 341 34.10 -0.24 -17.18
CA LYS A 341 33.09 -1.11 -17.80
C LYS A 341 31.73 -1.03 -17.12
N THR A 342 31.67 -0.90 -15.78
CA THR A 342 30.38 -0.81 -15.08
C THR A 342 29.67 0.52 -15.37
N VAL A 343 30.40 1.61 -15.55
CA VAL A 343 29.84 2.90 -15.99
C VAL A 343 29.11 2.78 -17.35
N GLU A 344 29.56 1.92 -18.26
CA GLU A 344 28.88 1.66 -19.53
C GLU A 344 27.58 0.84 -19.35
N ILE A 345 27.48 0.04 -18.29
CA ILE A 345 26.29 -0.76 -17.96
C ILE A 345 25.22 0.10 -17.27
N GLU A 346 25.63 1.13 -16.51
CA GLU A 346 24.74 2.09 -15.83
C GLU A 346 23.90 3.00 -16.75
N LYS A 347 23.78 2.68 -18.05
CA LYS A 347 23.23 3.54 -19.14
C LYS A 347 21.78 4.01 -18.98
N ALA A 348 21.08 3.64 -17.91
CA ALA A 348 19.73 4.10 -17.60
C ALA A 348 19.63 4.97 -16.33
N GLY A 349 20.72 5.15 -15.58
CA GLY A 349 20.77 6.00 -14.36
C GLY A 349 19.98 5.46 -13.15
N LEU A 350 19.36 4.28 -13.25
CA LEU A 350 18.58 3.65 -12.19
C LEU A 350 19.35 2.62 -11.37
N ILE A 351 20.49 2.16 -11.88
CA ILE A 351 21.41 1.28 -11.17
C ILE A 351 22.71 2.04 -10.91
N ASP A 352 23.28 1.81 -9.73
CA ASP A 352 24.63 2.23 -9.37
C ASP A 352 25.49 0.98 -9.15
N ILE A 353 26.70 0.98 -9.68
CA ILE A 353 27.65 -0.11 -9.44
C ILE A 353 28.92 0.50 -8.83
N ASP A 354 28.95 0.57 -7.51
CA ASP A 354 30.09 1.09 -6.77
C ASP A 354 31.17 0.03 -6.63
N ILE A 355 32.40 0.40 -6.98
CA ILE A 355 33.57 -0.46 -6.83
C ILE A 355 34.38 0.10 -5.66
N TYR A 356 34.59 -0.70 -4.64
CA TYR A 356 35.41 -0.38 -3.48
C TYR A 356 36.76 -1.10 -3.60
N PHE A 357 37.84 -0.40 -3.26
CA PHE A 357 39.17 -0.95 -3.08
C PHE A 357 39.64 -0.64 -1.66
N GLU A 358 39.88 -1.68 -0.85
CA GLU A 358 40.21 -1.56 0.58
C GLU A 358 39.26 -0.63 1.37
N GLY A 359 37.96 -0.69 1.04
CA GLY A 359 36.92 0.15 1.65
C GLY A 359 36.81 1.58 1.12
N LYS A 360 37.63 2.00 0.16
CA LYS A 360 37.51 3.31 -0.51
C LYS A 360 36.81 3.17 -1.87
N PRO A 361 35.77 3.97 -2.17
CA PRO A 361 35.10 3.91 -3.46
C PRO A 361 35.99 4.47 -4.57
N ILE A 362 36.10 3.77 -5.69
CA ILE A 362 36.69 4.27 -6.94
C ILE A 362 35.62 5.12 -7.65
N SER A 363 35.84 6.42 -7.70
CA SER A 363 34.91 7.38 -8.30
C SER A 363 35.05 7.45 -9.81
N ARG A 364 34.02 8.00 -10.48
CA ARG A 364 34.07 8.30 -11.91
C ARG A 364 35.22 9.27 -12.27
N ARG A 365 35.60 10.17 -11.35
CA ARG A 365 36.68 11.14 -11.57
C ARG A 365 38.04 10.46 -11.58
N ASP A 366 38.24 9.49 -10.71
CA ASP A 366 39.50 8.74 -10.60
C ASP A 366 39.82 8.03 -11.92
N ILE A 367 38.79 7.58 -12.64
CA ILE A 367 38.92 6.90 -13.94
C ILE A 367 38.69 7.80 -15.16
N GLY A 368 38.61 9.13 -14.98
CA GLY A 368 38.42 10.10 -16.08
C GLY A 368 37.08 9.97 -16.83
N SER A 369 36.06 9.36 -16.22
CA SER A 369 34.75 9.16 -16.85
C SER A 369 33.81 10.36 -16.65
N PRO A 370 32.89 10.62 -17.59
CA PRO A 370 31.92 11.70 -17.45
C PRO A 370 30.99 11.46 -16.25
N GLU A 371 30.60 12.55 -15.60
CA GLU A 371 29.63 12.50 -14.51
C GLU A 371 28.24 12.05 -14.99
N ARG A 372 27.42 11.56 -14.06
CA ARG A 372 26.08 11.04 -14.37
C ARG A 372 25.17 12.19 -14.81
N LYS A 373 24.48 11.99 -15.93
CA LYS A 373 23.41 12.88 -16.40
C LYS A 373 22.16 12.71 -15.55
N CYS A 374 21.35 13.76 -15.46
CA CYS A 374 20.07 13.72 -14.78
C CYS A 374 19.13 12.70 -15.46
N LEU A 375 18.22 12.11 -14.68
CA LEU A 375 17.25 11.15 -15.18
C LEU A 375 16.21 11.80 -16.13
N ILE A 376 15.95 13.09 -15.92
CA ILE A 376 14.94 13.88 -16.65
C ILE A 376 15.58 14.67 -17.81
N CYS A 377 16.72 15.31 -17.58
CA CYS A 377 17.35 16.21 -18.53
C CYS A 377 18.83 15.86 -18.77
N GLU A 378 19.47 16.56 -19.71
CA GLU A 378 20.86 16.31 -20.09
C GLU A 378 21.91 16.96 -19.16
N ASN A 379 21.47 17.73 -18.16
CA ASN A 379 22.34 18.36 -17.17
C ASN A 379 22.98 17.32 -16.23
N ARG A 380 23.99 17.74 -15.47
CA ARG A 380 24.62 16.89 -14.43
C ARG A 380 23.62 16.57 -13.33
N ALA A 381 23.50 15.30 -12.96
CA ALA A 381 22.56 14.84 -11.93
C ALA A 381 22.77 15.55 -10.59
N LYS A 382 24.03 15.80 -10.21
CA LYS A 382 24.40 16.52 -8.99
C LYS A 382 23.85 17.94 -8.97
N ASP A 383 23.93 18.65 -10.09
CA ASP A 383 23.50 20.05 -10.18
C ASP A 383 21.96 20.13 -10.08
N CYS A 384 21.24 19.22 -10.75
CA CYS A 384 19.79 19.10 -10.61
C CYS A 384 19.34 18.72 -9.20
N TYR A 385 20.09 17.84 -8.51
CA TYR A 385 19.78 17.45 -7.13
C TYR A 385 19.94 18.61 -6.15
N VAL A 386 21.05 19.36 -6.23
CA VAL A 386 21.32 20.51 -5.35
C VAL A 386 20.31 21.64 -5.57
N SER A 387 19.94 21.89 -6.84
CA SER A 387 18.98 22.94 -7.20
C SER A 387 17.51 22.55 -7.03
N ASN A 388 17.21 21.29 -6.69
CA ASN A 388 15.85 20.72 -6.75
C ASN A 388 15.16 21.01 -8.08
N ALA A 389 15.88 20.89 -9.20
CA ALA A 389 15.38 21.22 -10.54
C ALA A 389 14.15 20.40 -10.98
N HIS A 390 13.94 19.24 -10.36
CA HIS A 390 12.86 18.30 -10.69
C HIS A 390 12.13 17.83 -9.44
N GLY A 391 10.82 17.62 -9.56
CA GLY A 391 10.00 17.08 -8.48
C GLY A 391 10.31 15.61 -8.18
N LYS A 392 10.11 15.16 -6.94
CA LYS A 392 10.29 13.74 -6.58
C LYS A 392 9.35 12.82 -7.35
N SER A 393 8.10 13.23 -7.56
CA SER A 393 7.12 12.48 -8.35
C SER A 393 7.53 12.37 -9.82
N GLU A 394 8.02 13.46 -10.42
CA GLU A 394 8.54 13.48 -11.79
C GLU A 394 9.71 12.51 -11.98
N LEU A 395 10.67 12.53 -11.04
CA LEU A 395 11.79 11.60 -11.02
C LEU A 395 11.33 10.14 -10.88
N LEU A 396 10.36 9.87 -10.00
CA LEU A 396 9.79 8.54 -9.82
C LEU A 396 9.05 8.05 -11.08
N ASP A 397 8.26 8.91 -11.72
CA ASP A 397 7.53 8.59 -12.95
C ASP A 397 8.49 8.25 -14.08
N ARG A 398 9.57 9.02 -14.21
CA ARG A 398 10.62 8.72 -15.18
C ARG A 398 11.31 7.40 -14.87
N ALA A 399 11.60 7.11 -13.61
CA ALA A 399 12.20 5.84 -13.19
C ALA A 399 11.30 4.64 -13.55
N ILE A 400 10.01 4.70 -13.20
CA ILE A 400 9.03 3.66 -13.54
C ILE A 400 8.95 3.47 -15.07
N THR A 401 8.95 4.56 -15.84
CA THR A 401 8.90 4.51 -17.30
C THR A 401 10.12 3.78 -17.88
N ILE A 402 11.32 4.09 -17.38
CA ILE A 402 12.54 3.42 -17.82
C ILE A 402 12.49 1.92 -17.47
N MET A 403 12.07 1.57 -16.25
CA MET A 403 11.97 0.17 -15.81
C MET A 403 10.95 -0.65 -16.61
N ARG A 404 9.83 -0.03 -17.02
CA ARG A 404 8.83 -0.69 -17.89
C ARG A 404 9.37 -0.97 -19.30
N ASN A 405 10.29 -0.14 -19.80
CA ASN A 405 10.82 -0.23 -21.16
C ASN A 405 12.13 -1.03 -21.28
N SER A 406 12.77 -1.34 -20.16
CA SER A 406 14.02 -2.10 -20.06
C SER A 406 13.79 -3.59 -19.98
#